data_AF-A0A932YCG8-F1
#
_entry.id   AF-A0A932YCG8-F1
#
_cell.length_a   1.000
_cell.length_b   1.000
_cell.length_c   1.000
_cell.angle_alpha   90.00
_cell.angle_beta   90.00
_cell.angle_gamma   90.00
#
_symmetry.space_group_name_H-M   'P 1'
#
loop_
_entity.id
_entity.type
_entity.pdbx_description
1 polymer ?
#
loop_
_entity_poly.entity_id
_entity_poly.type
_entity_poly.pdbx_seq_one_letter_code
_entity_poly.pdbx_strand_id
1 'polypeptide(L)'
;MRTALFLILIFELIPSFSFARSACSSIPSNKEINNVDAAEELLKDSDLTGRELAGKFVFLRLRYTVIQRRRLDKNWATDFPTADCYVQEVLKQLTTITVQEGLFAINADDKNLMRFPFLFSTEPGSMELNGQEAMGLARYLEKGGFWFISDFWGDQELEHLKDEIKKIQ
;
A
#
# COMPACT_ATOMS: atom_id res chain seq x y z
N MET A 1 52.12 -21.76 -19.88
CA MET A 1 51.27 -20.56 -19.99
C MET A 1 49.81 -21.01 -20.05
N ARG A 2 49.08 -20.84 -18.94
CA ARG A 2 47.80 -20.12 -18.81
C ARG A 2 46.63 -20.75 -19.60
N THR A 3 45.75 -21.55 -18.97
CA THR A 3 44.39 -21.17 -18.48
C THR A 3 43.60 -20.30 -19.49
N ALA A 4 42.37 -20.62 -19.90
CA ALA A 4 41.24 -21.08 -19.09
C ALA A 4 40.19 -21.88 -19.91
N LEU A 5 39.69 -22.97 -19.31
CA LEU A 5 38.39 -23.58 -19.63
C LEU A 5 37.29 -22.57 -19.24
N PHE A 6 36.46 -22.18 -20.19
CA PHE A 6 35.22 -21.45 -19.91
C PHE A 6 34.20 -22.41 -19.28
N LEU A 7 33.93 -22.23 -18.00
CA LEU A 7 32.93 -22.96 -17.23
C LEU A 7 31.55 -22.39 -17.58
N ILE A 8 30.78 -23.10 -18.43
CA ILE A 8 29.35 -22.84 -18.62
C ILE A 8 28.63 -23.55 -17.47
N LEU A 9 28.31 -22.82 -16.40
CA LEU A 9 27.41 -23.29 -15.35
C LEU A 9 25.97 -22.93 -15.73
N ILE A 10 25.31 -23.93 -16.33
CA ILE A 10 23.90 -24.32 -16.20
C ILE A 10 23.04 -23.35 -15.36
N PHE A 11 22.20 -22.58 -16.05
CA PHE A 11 21.07 -21.83 -15.49
C PHE A 11 19.76 -22.52 -15.88
N GLU A 12 19.68 -23.83 -15.61
CA GLU A 12 18.42 -24.58 -15.63
C GLU A 12 18.27 -25.26 -14.27
N LEU A 13 17.46 -24.64 -13.40
CA LEU A 13 16.74 -25.21 -12.25
C LEU A 13 16.46 -24.09 -11.23
N ILE A 14 15.69 -23.09 -11.64
CA ILE A 14 14.71 -22.53 -10.71
C ILE A 14 13.36 -22.91 -11.31
N PRO A 15 12.68 -23.93 -10.77
CA PRO A 15 11.35 -24.27 -11.23
C PRO A 15 10.45 -23.05 -11.01
N SER A 16 9.96 -22.50 -12.12
CA SER A 16 8.70 -21.80 -12.20
C SER A 16 8.49 -20.70 -11.15
N PHE A 17 8.90 -19.48 -11.47
CA PHE A 17 8.20 -18.27 -11.01
C PHE A 17 6.77 -18.26 -11.59
N SER A 18 5.94 -19.18 -11.11
CA SER A 18 4.50 -19.27 -11.37
C SER A 18 3.75 -19.20 -10.05
N PHE A 19 4.18 -18.28 -9.17
CA PHE A 19 3.75 -18.27 -7.77
C PHE A 19 2.96 -17.02 -7.36
N ALA A 20 2.83 -16.01 -8.24
CA ALA A 20 2.03 -14.80 -7.97
C ALA A 20 0.57 -14.89 -8.47
N ARG A 21 0.12 -16.06 -8.93
CA ARG A 21 -1.18 -16.14 -9.62
C ARG A 21 -2.34 -16.33 -8.65
N SER A 22 -2.25 -17.15 -7.61
CA SER A 22 -3.47 -17.72 -7.01
C SER A 22 -4.34 -16.78 -6.17
N ALA A 23 -3.77 -15.81 -5.43
CA ALA A 23 -4.58 -14.94 -4.54
C ALA A 23 -5.02 -13.63 -5.23
N CYS A 24 -4.25 -13.16 -6.22
CA CYS A 24 -4.53 -11.91 -6.94
C CYS A 24 -5.15 -12.14 -8.34
N SER A 25 -5.25 -13.40 -8.83
CA SER A 25 -5.76 -13.71 -10.18
C SER A 25 -7.24 -13.37 -10.40
N SER A 26 -8.01 -13.19 -9.33
CA SER A 26 -9.42 -12.81 -9.37
C SER A 26 -9.63 -11.29 -9.32
N ILE A 27 -8.56 -10.50 -9.21
CA ILE A 27 -8.65 -9.04 -9.13
C ILE A 27 -8.71 -8.47 -10.54
N PRO A 28 -9.75 -7.68 -10.88
CA PRO A 28 -9.93 -7.14 -12.22
C PRO A 28 -8.73 -6.25 -12.62
N SER A 29 -8.42 -6.21 -13.91
CA SER A 29 -7.26 -5.46 -14.42
C SER A 29 -7.32 -3.96 -14.06
N ASN A 30 -6.17 -3.26 -14.01
CA ASN A 30 -6.05 -1.82 -13.67
C ASN A 30 -7.07 -0.87 -14.36
N LYS A 31 -7.68 -1.25 -15.47
CA LYS A 31 -8.72 -0.45 -16.15
C LYS A 31 -10.10 -0.49 -15.47
N GLU A 32 -10.41 -1.55 -14.74
CA GLU A 32 -11.71 -1.77 -14.07
C GLU A 32 -11.70 -1.29 -12.61
N ILE A 33 -10.52 -1.14 -11.99
CA ILE A 33 -10.34 -0.57 -10.64
C ILE A 33 -10.35 0.97 -10.66
N ASN A 34 -10.84 1.58 -11.74
CA ASN A 34 -11.26 2.97 -11.71
C ASN A 34 -12.61 3.14 -10.97
N ASN A 35 -13.31 2.04 -10.66
CA ASN A 35 -14.37 2.01 -9.66
C ASN A 35 -13.81 1.61 -8.31
N VAL A 36 -13.41 2.65 -7.59
CA VAL A 36 -13.06 2.73 -6.17
C VAL A 36 -14.09 2.15 -5.20
N ASP A 37 -15.26 1.73 -5.69
CA ASP A 37 -16.36 1.20 -4.89
C ASP A 37 -16.02 -0.14 -4.20
N ALA A 38 -15.25 -1.03 -4.84
CA ALA A 38 -15.02 -2.38 -4.30
C ALA A 38 -14.11 -2.42 -3.05
N ALA A 39 -13.10 -1.55 -2.96
CA ALA A 39 -12.25 -1.47 -1.77
C ALA A 39 -12.94 -0.74 -0.60
N GLU A 40 -13.82 0.22 -0.94
CA GLU A 40 -14.65 0.95 0.02
C GLU A 40 -15.79 0.05 0.56
N GLU A 41 -16.33 -0.84 -0.26
CA GLU A 41 -17.35 -1.83 0.11
C GLU A 41 -16.84 -2.85 1.14
N LEU A 42 -15.56 -3.25 1.05
CA LEU A 42 -14.91 -4.13 2.03
C LEU A 42 -14.65 -3.48 3.40
N LEU A 43 -14.57 -2.14 3.47
CA LEU A 43 -14.47 -1.44 4.77
C LEU A 43 -15.85 -0.95 5.28
N LYS A 44 -16.83 -0.80 4.39
CA LYS A 44 -18.21 -0.41 4.69
C LYS A 44 -19.09 -1.57 5.13
N ASP A 45 -18.73 -2.81 4.81
CA ASP A 45 -19.38 -3.96 5.43
C ASP A 45 -19.05 -3.95 6.93
N SER A 46 -19.98 -3.36 7.67
CA SER A 46 -19.90 -3.20 9.11
C SER A 46 -19.78 -4.54 9.82
N ASP A 47 -20.04 -5.68 9.17
CA ASP A 47 -19.92 -7.03 9.74
C ASP A 47 -18.50 -7.63 9.68
N LEU A 48 -17.55 -7.04 8.93
CA LEU A 48 -16.10 -7.17 9.16
C LEU A 48 -15.64 -6.48 10.48
N THR A 49 -16.61 -6.30 11.39
CA THR A 49 -16.47 -5.99 12.82
C THR A 49 -15.26 -6.69 13.42
N GLY A 50 -14.67 -6.07 14.44
CA GLY A 50 -13.35 -6.41 14.97
C GLY A 50 -13.10 -7.86 15.42
N ARG A 51 -14.05 -8.79 15.32
CA ARG A 51 -13.83 -10.24 15.45
C ARG A 51 -13.25 -10.88 14.19
N GLU A 52 -13.69 -10.53 12.98
CA GLU A 52 -13.24 -11.22 11.77
C GLU A 52 -11.80 -10.84 11.39
N LEU A 53 -11.42 -9.59 11.69
CA LEU A 53 -10.08 -9.05 11.53
C LEU A 53 -9.22 -9.17 12.79
N ALA A 54 -9.77 -9.70 13.90
CA ALA A 54 -9.01 -9.88 15.15
C ALA A 54 -7.77 -10.75 14.90
N GLY A 55 -6.60 -10.25 15.30
CA GLY A 55 -5.34 -11.00 15.20
C GLY A 55 -4.79 -11.14 13.79
N LYS A 56 -5.44 -10.54 12.78
CA LYS A 56 -4.93 -10.52 11.40
C LYS A 56 -4.26 -9.19 11.10
N PHE A 57 -3.13 -9.25 10.40
CA PHE A 57 -2.48 -8.08 9.83
C PHE A 57 -3.20 -7.65 8.56
N VAL A 58 -3.58 -6.39 8.48
CA VAL A 58 -4.24 -5.78 7.32
C VAL A 58 -3.26 -4.82 6.68
N PHE A 59 -2.92 -5.06 5.41
CA PHE A 59 -2.12 -4.11 4.63
C PHE A 59 -3.03 -2.99 4.13
N LEU A 60 -3.09 -1.89 4.88
CA LEU A 60 -4.02 -0.78 4.65
C LEU A 60 -3.33 0.35 3.89
N ARG A 61 -3.86 0.71 2.73
CA ARG A 61 -3.37 1.81 1.90
C ARG A 61 -4.08 3.12 2.23
N LEU A 62 -3.33 4.21 2.36
CA LEU A 62 -3.86 5.56 2.47
C LEU A 62 -4.25 6.06 1.09
N ARG A 63 -5.51 6.48 0.97
CA ARG A 63 -6.01 7.24 -0.16
C ARG A 63 -5.88 8.73 0.14
N TYR A 64 -5.43 9.47 -0.86
CA TYR A 64 -5.27 10.92 -0.78
C TYR A 64 -5.56 11.59 -2.12
N THR A 65 -5.84 12.89 -2.06
CA THR A 65 -6.08 13.70 -3.25
C THR A 65 -4.78 14.24 -3.83
N VAL A 66 -4.76 14.50 -5.14
CA VAL A 66 -3.63 15.11 -5.85
C VAL A 66 -4.13 16.37 -6.54
N ILE A 67 -3.47 17.53 -6.35
CA ILE A 67 -3.84 18.74 -7.09
C ILE A 67 -3.37 18.66 -8.54
N GLN A 68 -4.31 18.91 -9.47
CA GLN A 68 -4.16 18.91 -10.93
C GLN A 68 -2.98 19.71 -11.48
N ARG A 69 -2.40 20.66 -10.72
CA ARG A 69 -1.27 21.48 -11.17
C ARG A 69 0.03 20.69 -11.30
N ARG A 70 0.19 19.58 -10.58
CA ARG A 70 1.30 18.64 -10.75
C ARG A 70 0.75 17.42 -11.46
N ARG A 71 0.80 17.43 -12.80
CA ARG A 71 0.59 16.23 -13.64
C ARG A 71 1.76 15.27 -13.47
N LEU A 72 1.94 14.78 -12.26
CA LEU A 72 2.70 13.57 -12.04
C LEU A 72 1.69 12.45 -12.24
N ASP A 73 1.99 11.48 -13.11
CA ASP A 73 1.18 10.28 -13.34
C ASP A 73 1.16 9.35 -12.10
N LYS A 74 1.47 9.92 -10.92
CA LYS A 74 1.74 9.30 -9.64
C LYS A 74 0.67 9.75 -8.65
N ASN A 75 -0.02 8.79 -8.05
CA ASN A 75 -1.08 9.04 -7.09
C ASN A 75 -1.16 7.87 -6.09
N TRP A 76 -2.13 7.92 -5.18
CA TRP A 76 -2.29 6.89 -4.15
C TRP A 76 -2.47 5.46 -4.72
N ALA A 77 -2.93 5.33 -5.96
CA ALA A 77 -3.14 4.07 -6.67
C ALA A 77 -1.95 3.65 -7.54
N THR A 78 -0.79 4.31 -7.46
CA THR A 78 0.44 3.81 -8.11
C THR A 78 0.72 2.37 -7.65
N ASP A 79 0.96 1.50 -8.63
CA ASP A 79 1.16 0.04 -8.50
C ASP A 79 0.03 -0.75 -7.82
N PHE A 80 -1.09 -0.09 -7.50
CA PHE A 80 -2.28 -0.73 -6.99
C PHE A 80 -3.01 -1.44 -8.15
N PRO A 81 -3.51 -2.67 -7.95
CA PRO A 81 -3.53 -3.48 -6.72
C PRO A 81 -2.32 -4.43 -6.58
N THR A 82 -1.51 -4.52 -7.63
CA THR A 82 -0.50 -5.59 -7.78
C THR A 82 0.55 -5.57 -6.66
N ALA A 83 1.03 -4.39 -6.28
CA ALA A 83 2.01 -4.24 -5.20
C ALA A 83 1.44 -4.71 -3.85
N ASP A 84 0.19 -4.37 -3.54
CA ASP A 84 -0.45 -4.71 -2.25
C ASP A 84 -0.63 -6.22 -2.12
N CYS A 85 -1.09 -6.87 -3.20
CA CYS A 85 -1.15 -8.33 -3.29
C CYS A 85 0.23 -8.96 -3.05
N TYR A 86 1.27 -8.43 -3.69
CA TYR A 86 2.60 -8.99 -3.60
C TYR A 86 3.16 -8.90 -2.18
N VAL A 87 3.00 -7.75 -1.52
CA VAL A 87 3.45 -7.59 -0.11
C VAL A 87 2.73 -8.57 0.81
N GLN A 88 1.42 -8.74 0.65
CA GLN A 88 0.65 -9.72 1.44
C GLN A 88 1.16 -11.15 1.23
N GLU A 89 1.45 -11.52 -0.01
CA GLU A 89 1.96 -12.85 -0.35
C GLU A 89 3.35 -13.09 0.26
N VAL A 90 4.25 -12.11 0.14
CA VAL A 90 5.58 -12.18 0.75
C VAL A 90 5.50 -12.28 2.27
N LEU A 91 4.61 -11.51 2.91
CA LEU A 91 4.41 -11.59 4.37
C LEU A 91 3.94 -12.98 4.81
N LYS A 92 3.00 -13.59 4.09
CA LYS A 92 2.52 -14.95 4.38
C LYS A 92 3.61 -16.01 4.21
N GLN A 93 4.48 -15.85 3.22
CA GLN A 93 5.53 -16.82 2.92
C GLN A 93 6.73 -16.70 3.88
N LEU A 94 7.12 -15.47 4.22
CA LEU A 94 8.37 -15.21 4.94
C LEU A 94 8.19 -15.01 6.44
N THR A 95 6.95 -14.93 6.92
CA THR A 95 6.66 -14.67 8.34
C THR A 95 5.54 -15.58 8.86
N THR A 96 5.38 -15.62 10.19
CA THR A 96 4.24 -16.30 10.83
C THR A 96 3.04 -15.38 11.04
N ILE A 97 3.06 -14.17 10.47
CA ILE A 97 1.97 -13.20 10.62
C ILE A 97 0.76 -13.73 9.85
N THR A 98 -0.40 -13.81 10.53
CA THR A 98 -1.66 -14.10 9.84
C THR A 98 -2.09 -12.84 9.10
N VAL A 99 -2.00 -12.85 7.77
CA VAL A 99 -2.37 -11.71 6.92
C VAL A 99 -3.82 -11.86 6.49
N GLN A 100 -4.61 -10.78 6.60
CA GLN A 100 -5.91 -10.69 5.97
C GLN A 100 -5.70 -10.37 4.48
N GLU A 101 -6.12 -11.30 3.62
CA GLU A 101 -6.10 -11.10 2.18
C GLU A 101 -7.20 -10.13 1.75
N GLY A 102 -6.88 -9.25 0.79
CA GLY A 102 -7.82 -8.31 0.22
C GLY A 102 -7.15 -7.00 -0.18
N LEU A 103 -7.93 -6.09 -0.78
CA LEU A 103 -7.48 -4.76 -1.11
C LEU A 103 -8.15 -3.75 -0.16
N PHE A 104 -7.36 -3.16 0.72
CA PHE A 104 -7.86 -2.26 1.74
C PHE A 104 -7.29 -0.86 1.50
N ALA A 105 -8.15 0.10 1.21
CA ALA A 105 -7.79 1.50 1.05
C ALA A 105 -8.73 2.38 1.89
N ILE A 106 -8.18 3.38 2.57
CA ILE A 106 -8.93 4.24 3.48
C ILE A 106 -8.54 5.71 3.31
N ASN A 107 -9.50 6.61 3.54
CA ASN A 107 -9.20 8.03 3.68
C ASN A 107 -8.69 8.34 5.09
N ALA A 108 -7.85 9.36 5.21
CA ALA A 108 -7.25 9.75 6.49
C ALA A 108 -8.26 10.22 7.55
N ASP A 109 -9.41 10.75 7.15
CA ASP A 109 -10.48 11.24 8.02
C ASP A 109 -11.51 10.17 8.44
N ASP A 110 -11.37 8.93 7.95
CA ASP A 110 -12.29 7.84 8.27
C ASP A 110 -12.17 7.44 9.75
N LYS A 111 -13.32 7.31 10.43
CA LYS A 111 -13.42 6.89 11.83
C LYS A 111 -12.82 5.51 12.11
N ASN A 112 -12.76 4.64 11.11
CA ASN A 112 -12.25 3.28 11.23
C ASN A 112 -10.73 3.20 11.14
N LEU A 113 -10.04 4.28 10.72
CA LEU A 113 -8.58 4.28 10.56
C LEU A 113 -7.87 3.84 11.85
N MET A 114 -8.39 4.23 13.02
CA MET A 114 -7.80 3.87 14.33
C MET A 114 -7.91 2.38 14.68
N ARG A 115 -8.64 1.58 13.90
CA ARG A 115 -8.72 0.11 14.08
C ARG A 115 -7.50 -0.62 13.53
N PHE A 116 -6.67 0.05 12.73
CA PHE A 116 -5.59 -0.57 11.98
C PHE A 116 -4.23 0.02 12.40
N PRO A 117 -3.32 -0.77 13.00
CA PRO A 117 -2.07 -0.24 13.54
C PRO A 117 -1.04 0.15 12.46
N PHE A 118 -1.25 -0.27 11.20
CA PHE A 118 -0.35 -0.04 10.08
C PHE A 118 -1.09 0.65 8.92
N LEU A 119 -0.48 1.70 8.37
CA LEU A 119 -0.95 2.46 7.23
C LEU A 119 0.20 2.62 6.22
N PHE A 120 -0.09 2.45 4.93
CA PHE A 120 0.87 2.51 3.84
C PHE A 120 0.51 3.61 2.83
N SER A 121 1.47 4.39 2.37
CA SER A 121 1.30 5.27 1.20
C SER A 121 2.52 5.17 0.29
N THR A 122 2.28 5.12 -1.03
CA THR A 122 3.31 5.22 -2.06
C THR A 122 3.16 6.54 -2.80
N GLU A 123 4.21 7.09 -3.39
CA GLU A 123 4.15 8.31 -4.22
C GLU A 123 3.45 9.52 -3.56
N PRO A 124 3.70 9.81 -2.27
CA PRO A 124 3.04 10.92 -1.58
C PRO A 124 3.58 12.29 -2.00
N GLY A 125 4.56 12.36 -2.92
CA GLY A 125 5.20 13.61 -3.34
C GLY A 125 4.22 14.63 -3.96
N SER A 126 3.05 14.16 -4.39
CA SER A 126 1.93 14.98 -4.88
C SER A 126 0.68 14.91 -4.01
N MET A 127 0.80 14.34 -2.81
CA MET A 127 -0.30 14.22 -1.87
C MET A 127 -0.77 15.60 -1.42
N GLU A 128 -2.07 15.77 -1.29
CA GLU A 128 -2.65 16.91 -0.61
C GLU A 128 -3.67 16.44 0.42
N LEU A 129 -3.41 16.85 1.66
CA LEU A 129 -4.27 16.64 2.80
C LEU A 129 -5.14 17.87 3.02
N ASN A 130 -6.45 17.63 3.07
CA ASN A 130 -7.39 18.60 3.61
C ASN A 130 -7.30 18.66 5.15
N GLY A 131 -7.94 19.66 5.77
CA GLY A 131 -7.86 19.83 7.23
C GLY A 131 -8.39 18.64 8.04
N GLN A 132 -9.43 17.95 7.56
CA GLN A 132 -9.99 16.77 8.24
C GLN A 132 -9.06 15.57 8.12
N GLU A 133 -8.46 15.35 6.96
CA GLU A 133 -7.48 14.31 6.71
C GLU A 133 -6.21 14.51 7.56
N ALA A 134 -5.68 15.74 7.59
CA ALA A 134 -4.52 16.08 8.42
C ALA A 134 -4.81 15.83 9.92
N MET A 135 -5.96 16.26 10.42
CA MET A 135 -6.40 15.98 11.79
C MET A 135 -6.63 14.48 12.04
N GLY A 136 -7.10 13.75 11.03
CA GLY A 136 -7.28 12.30 11.09
C GLY A 136 -5.97 11.56 11.27
N LEU A 137 -4.97 11.89 10.46
CA LEU A 137 -3.60 11.37 10.58
C LEU A 137 -2.94 11.78 11.89
N ALA A 138 -3.17 13.01 12.38
CA ALA A 138 -2.62 13.46 13.65
C ALA A 138 -3.12 12.56 14.79
N ARG A 139 -4.45 12.39 14.89
CA ARG A 139 -5.05 11.47 15.87
C ARG A 139 -4.59 10.03 15.71
N TYR A 140 -4.36 9.58 14.48
CA TYR A 140 -3.88 8.23 14.19
C TYR A 140 -2.48 8.01 14.78
N LEU A 141 -1.54 8.91 14.50
CA LEU A 141 -0.17 8.83 14.97
C LEU A 141 -0.08 9.04 16.49
N GLU A 142 -0.85 9.98 17.05
CA GLU A 142 -0.94 10.21 18.51
C GLU A 142 -1.40 8.97 19.28
N LYS A 143 -2.27 8.15 18.67
CA LYS A 143 -2.77 6.91 19.26
C LYS A 143 -1.85 5.70 19.02
N GLY A 144 -0.66 5.93 18.48
CA GLY A 144 0.35 4.88 18.23
C GLY A 144 0.20 4.17 16.89
N GLY A 145 -0.56 4.74 15.95
CA GLY A 145 -0.60 4.26 14.57
C GLY A 145 0.77 4.39 13.89
N PHE A 146 1.08 3.44 13.01
CA PHE A 146 2.33 3.42 12.26
C PHE A 146 2.06 3.73 10.78
N TRP A 147 2.65 4.81 10.28
CA TRP A 147 2.52 5.22 8.89
C TRP A 147 3.83 4.98 8.13
N PHE A 148 3.79 4.05 7.19
CA PHE A 148 4.88 3.77 6.26
C PHE A 148 4.69 4.52 4.95
N ILE A 149 5.72 5.28 4.57
CA ILE A 149 5.73 6.11 3.38
C ILE A 149 6.83 5.62 2.44
N SER A 150 6.46 5.35 1.19
CA SER A 150 7.36 4.83 0.14
C SER A 150 7.37 5.73 -1.08
N ASP A 151 8.45 5.62 -1.86
CA ASP A 151 8.53 5.98 -3.27
C ASP A 151 8.21 7.45 -3.58
N PHE A 152 9.12 8.36 -3.26
CA PHE A 152 9.08 9.75 -3.70
C PHE A 152 10.46 10.16 -4.22
N TRP A 153 10.51 11.08 -5.18
CA TRP A 153 11.67 11.31 -6.02
C TRP A 153 12.08 12.78 -6.05
N GLY A 154 13.29 13.03 -5.55
CA GLY A 154 13.93 14.34 -5.59
C GLY A 154 13.46 15.32 -4.51
N ASP A 155 14.16 16.45 -4.44
CA ASP A 155 14.00 17.43 -3.37
C ASP A 155 12.62 18.09 -3.38
N GLN A 156 12.01 18.29 -4.57
CA GLN A 156 10.70 18.92 -4.70
C GLN A 156 9.57 18.09 -4.07
N GLU A 157 9.54 16.78 -4.34
CA GLU A 157 8.55 15.87 -3.76
C GLU A 157 8.76 15.73 -2.25
N LEU A 158 10.03 15.72 -1.79
CA LEU A 158 10.36 15.69 -0.37
C LEU A 158 9.94 16.97 0.37
N GLU A 159 10.18 18.15 -0.22
CA GLU A 159 9.76 19.44 0.35
C GLU A 159 8.24 19.51 0.45
N HIS A 160 7.53 19.08 -0.59
CA HIS A 160 6.08 19.03 -0.58
C HIS A 160 5.56 18.07 0.49
N LEU A 161 6.11 16.86 0.57
CA LEU A 161 5.76 15.90 1.61
C LEU A 161 5.98 16.47 3.02
N LYS A 162 7.10 17.19 3.24
CA LYS A 162 7.36 17.86 4.53
C LYS A 162 6.30 18.90 4.84
N ASP A 163 5.83 19.66 3.86
CA ASP A 163 4.79 20.67 4.06
C ASP A 163 3.43 20.04 4.38
N GLU A 164 3.08 18.91 3.75
CA GLU A 164 1.89 18.14 4.13
C GLU A 164 2.00 17.55 5.53
N ILE A 165 3.16 16.98 5.89
CA ILE A 165 3.41 16.44 7.24
C ILE A 165 3.31 17.54 8.30
N LYS A 166 3.73 18.78 8.02
CA LYS A 166 3.56 19.91 8.96
C LYS A 166 2.10 20.24 9.26
N LYS A 167 1.14 19.85 8.40
CA LYS A 167 -0.30 20.03 8.70
C LYS A 167 -0.78 19.04 9.77
N ILE A 168 -0.02 17.96 9.99
CA ILE A 168 -0.30 16.92 10.97
C ILE A 168 0.33 17.33 12.31
N GLN A 169 -0.27 18.33 12.96
CA GLN A 169 0.19 18.94 14.21
C GLN A 169 -0.97 19.14 15.19
#